data_AF-A0A7C3T9W8-F1
#
_entry.id   AF-A0A7C3T9W8-F1
#
_cell.length_a   1.000
_cell.length_b   1.000
_cell.length_c   1.000
_cell.angle_alpha   90.00
_cell.angle_beta   90.00
_cell.angle_gamma   90.00
#
_symmetry.space_group_name_H-M   'P 1'
#
loop_
_entity.id
_entity.type
_entity.pdbx_description
1 polymer ?
#
loop_
_entity_poly.entity_id
_entity_poly.type
_entity_poly.pdbx_seq_one_letter_code
_entity_poly.pdbx_strand_id
1 'polypeptide(L)'
;MSNTLGSEESWNRLFLSIIHDSYVGGKCTYNNQSFSLLPTLITSYDFLRTIKKPETELDRLLDSLDPRFKAVARSEMYRRGVGWIDRGIAGYEGMKIRQIKVGAKSYLLPILSHSAAIGVDTTSIGSRTTVVCFCCIPDPEAGYIYLERHLNLPKTHNQKEFKWSRLNEDHKKRVLEHFETLLRVCCNGLLIIKTDTLISPPDKLENVFANLIEGCFSGYENMPNQRTLRPSLRKKLFSLANATPIHCDCDFPPLTPTKAVRLFVKTLAKRNGYFEDFTPLHASLQSHESKPIQITDVLVGAIRTKIQLNDPLDPIEPLPFDKRKIKHYKNRTANAYFWIIRE
;
A
#
# COMPACT_ATOMS: atom_id res chain seq x y z
N MET A 1 -23.52 36.34 -7.27
CA MET A 1 -23.65 35.98 -5.84
C MET A 1 -22.24 35.97 -5.25
N SER A 2 -21.94 36.95 -4.40
CA SER A 2 -20.63 37.17 -3.79
C SER A 2 -20.42 36.19 -2.63
N ASN A 3 -19.64 35.13 -2.85
CA ASN A 3 -19.20 34.26 -1.76
C ASN A 3 -18.18 35.00 -0.90
N THR A 4 -18.52 35.21 0.36
CA THR A 4 -17.64 35.61 1.45
C THR A 4 -16.59 34.52 1.71
N LEU A 5 -15.54 34.48 0.88
CA LEU A 5 -14.35 33.62 0.98
C LEU A 5 -13.42 34.08 2.13
N GLY A 6 -13.92 34.06 3.37
CA GLY A 6 -13.20 34.62 4.51
C GLY A 6 -13.36 33.89 5.85
N SER A 7 -14.06 32.75 5.90
CA SER A 7 -14.11 31.92 7.12
C SER A 7 -13.02 30.85 7.10
N GLU A 8 -12.48 30.51 8.27
CA GLU A 8 -11.48 29.45 8.46
C GLU A 8 -11.92 28.10 7.87
N GLU A 9 -13.23 27.83 7.92
CA GLU A 9 -13.89 26.65 7.33
C GLU A 9 -13.71 26.58 5.80
N SER A 10 -13.74 27.72 5.11
CA SER A 10 -13.49 27.79 3.66
C SER A 10 -12.04 27.47 3.30
N TRP A 11 -11.07 27.72 4.19
CA TRP A 11 -9.66 27.47 3.91
C TRP A 11 -9.27 26.01 4.11
N ASN A 12 -9.84 25.33 5.10
CA ASN A 12 -9.59 23.89 5.27
C ASN A 12 -10.07 23.10 4.05
N ARG A 13 -11.27 23.43 3.55
CA ARG A 13 -11.80 22.83 2.32
C ARG A 13 -10.87 23.07 1.12
N LEU A 14 -10.38 24.29 0.95
CA LEU A 14 -9.44 24.64 -0.12
C LEU A 14 -8.10 23.90 0.01
N PHE A 15 -7.59 23.76 1.24
CA PHE A 15 -6.37 22.99 1.52
C PHE A 15 -6.53 21.52 1.10
N LEU A 16 -7.64 20.88 1.47
CA LEU A 16 -7.91 19.48 1.12
C LEU A 16 -8.17 19.30 -0.38
N SER A 17 -8.86 20.23 -1.04
CA SER A 17 -9.08 20.16 -2.49
C SER A 17 -7.77 20.29 -3.27
N ILE A 18 -6.85 21.17 -2.84
CA ILE A 18 -5.52 21.29 -3.46
C ILE A 18 -4.74 19.98 -3.32
N ILE A 19 -4.77 19.31 -2.16
CA ILE A 19 -4.12 18.00 -1.97
C ILE A 19 -4.71 16.96 -2.93
N HIS A 20 -6.03 16.89 -3.01
CA HIS A 20 -6.74 15.97 -3.90
C HIS A 20 -6.37 16.20 -5.37
N ASP A 21 -6.54 17.42 -5.86
CA ASP A 21 -6.36 17.75 -7.27
C ASP A 21 -4.89 17.67 -7.70
N SER A 22 -3.96 18.01 -6.80
CA SER A 22 -2.53 17.83 -7.04
C SER A 22 -2.16 16.35 -7.12
N TYR A 23 -2.76 15.50 -6.28
CA TYR A 23 -2.46 14.07 -6.31
C TYR A 23 -2.98 13.40 -7.58
N VAL A 24 -4.20 13.72 -8.02
CA VAL A 24 -4.80 13.14 -9.23
C VAL A 24 -4.19 13.72 -10.51
N GLY A 25 -3.66 14.95 -10.46
CA GLY A 25 -3.22 15.70 -11.64
C GLY A 25 -4.39 16.29 -12.42
N GLY A 26 -5.26 17.01 -11.70
CA GLY A 26 -6.50 17.57 -12.22
C GLY A 26 -6.42 19.07 -12.57
N LYS A 27 -7.58 19.63 -12.94
CA LYS A 27 -7.75 21.08 -13.05
C LYS A 27 -8.28 21.62 -11.72
N CYS A 28 -7.58 22.60 -11.16
CA CYS A 28 -8.05 23.35 -10.00
C CYS A 28 -8.49 24.75 -10.45
N THR A 29 -9.67 25.20 -10.02
CA THR A 29 -10.16 26.55 -10.30
C THR A 29 -10.19 27.38 -9.02
N TYR A 30 -9.51 28.52 -9.03
CA TYR A 30 -9.47 29.45 -7.90
C TYR A 30 -9.48 30.89 -8.42
N ASN A 31 -10.34 31.75 -7.85
CA ASN A 31 -10.51 33.16 -8.25
C ASN A 31 -10.65 33.38 -9.77
N ASN A 32 -11.52 32.60 -10.43
CA ASN A 32 -11.75 32.62 -11.88
C ASN A 32 -10.53 32.27 -12.74
N GLN A 33 -9.45 31.78 -12.15
CA GLN A 33 -8.29 31.22 -12.85
C GLN A 33 -8.33 29.70 -12.78
N SER A 34 -7.88 29.04 -13.83
CA SER A 34 -7.76 27.58 -13.88
C SER A 34 -6.30 27.18 -13.96
N PHE A 35 -5.91 26.24 -13.12
CA PHE A 35 -4.56 25.71 -12.99
C PHE A 35 -4.57 24.24 -13.39
N SER A 36 -3.69 23.85 -14.31
CA SER A 36 -3.59 22.46 -14.78
C SER A 36 -2.49 21.74 -14.00
N LEU A 37 -2.86 21.06 -12.92
CA LEU A 37 -1.90 20.47 -11.99
C LEU A 37 -1.33 19.17 -12.56
N LEU A 38 -0.01 19.00 -12.42
CA LEU A 38 0.64 17.72 -12.65
C LEU A 38 0.51 16.84 -11.38
N PRO A 39 0.40 15.51 -11.53
CA PRO A 39 0.40 14.58 -10.40
C PRO A 39 1.60 14.81 -9.49
N THR A 40 1.34 15.23 -8.25
CA THR A 40 2.37 15.65 -7.28
C THR A 40 2.02 15.17 -5.88
N LEU A 41 3.01 14.63 -5.16
CA LEU A 41 2.88 14.34 -3.73
C LEU A 41 3.12 15.63 -2.93
N ILE A 42 2.07 16.11 -2.27
CA ILE A 42 2.10 17.37 -1.53
C ILE A 42 2.67 17.16 -0.13
N THR A 43 3.50 18.12 0.31
CA THR A 43 3.90 18.27 1.70
C THR A 43 3.16 19.46 2.32
N SER A 44 3.01 19.45 3.63
CA SER A 44 2.51 20.62 4.37
C SER A 44 3.37 21.87 4.17
N TYR A 45 4.68 21.71 3.93
CA TYR A 45 5.59 22.81 3.66
C TYR A 45 5.26 23.56 2.35
N ASP A 46 4.65 22.89 1.37
CA ASP A 46 4.25 23.53 0.11
C ASP A 46 3.28 24.70 0.33
N PHE A 47 2.40 24.60 1.33
CA PHE A 47 1.46 25.66 1.69
C PHE A 47 2.10 26.79 2.53
N LEU A 48 3.27 26.55 3.12
CA LEU A 48 3.91 27.48 4.06
C LEU A 48 5.07 28.25 3.43
N ARG A 49 5.69 27.69 2.38
CA ARG A 49 6.87 28.28 1.74
C ARG A 49 6.54 29.55 0.97
N THR A 50 7.51 30.47 0.96
CA THR A 50 7.46 31.65 0.10
C THR A 50 7.85 31.26 -1.32
N ILE A 51 7.00 31.59 -2.29
CA ILE A 51 7.27 31.35 -3.71
C ILE A 51 7.79 32.66 -4.28
N LYS A 52 9.09 32.73 -4.62
CA LYS A 52 9.69 33.94 -5.21
C LYS A 52 9.43 34.04 -6.71
N LYS A 53 9.41 32.89 -7.38
CA LYS A 53 9.14 32.75 -8.81
C LYS A 53 8.43 31.41 -9.02
N PRO A 54 7.16 31.41 -9.44
CA PRO A 54 6.45 30.17 -9.74
C PRO A 54 7.09 29.42 -10.92
N GLU A 55 7.42 28.14 -10.75
CA GLU A 55 7.99 27.30 -11.81
C GLU A 55 6.98 26.26 -12.32
N THR A 56 6.01 25.89 -11.48
CA THR A 56 4.96 24.91 -11.80
C THR A 56 3.57 25.52 -11.72
N GLU A 57 2.56 24.86 -12.31
CA GLU A 57 1.15 25.24 -12.15
C GLU A 57 0.69 25.15 -10.69
N LEU A 58 1.26 24.22 -9.92
CA LEU A 58 1.05 24.15 -8.46
C LEU A 58 1.63 25.38 -7.76
N ASP A 59 2.84 25.82 -8.11
CA ASP A 59 3.40 27.06 -7.55
C ASP A 59 2.54 28.26 -7.90
N ARG A 60 2.06 28.36 -9.15
CA ARG A 60 1.18 29.46 -9.57
C ARG A 60 -0.13 29.47 -8.77
N LEU A 61 -0.72 28.30 -8.56
CA LEU A 61 -1.91 28.16 -7.72
C LEU A 61 -1.61 28.61 -6.29
N LEU A 62 -0.56 28.07 -5.67
CA LEU A 62 -0.18 28.38 -4.29
C LEU A 62 0.23 29.85 -4.09
N ASP A 63 0.81 30.49 -5.10
CA ASP A 63 1.14 31.91 -5.10
C ASP A 63 -0.10 32.80 -5.23
N SER A 64 -1.10 32.35 -5.99
CA SER A 64 -2.37 33.08 -6.18
C SER A 64 -3.31 33.07 -4.98
N LEU A 65 -3.08 32.19 -3.99
CA LEU A 65 -3.93 32.07 -2.81
C LEU A 65 -3.99 33.39 -2.02
N ASP A 66 -5.12 33.64 -1.36
CA ASP A 66 -5.28 34.82 -0.50
C ASP A 66 -4.11 34.87 0.52
N PRO A 67 -3.39 36.01 0.67
CA PRO A 67 -2.30 36.11 1.64
C PRO A 67 -2.69 35.70 3.07
N ARG A 68 -3.96 35.88 3.45
CA ARG A 68 -4.52 35.45 4.74
C ARG A 68 -4.55 33.93 4.86
N PHE A 69 -4.76 33.19 3.77
CA PHE A 69 -4.68 31.72 3.78
C PHE A 69 -3.32 31.26 4.30
N LYS A 70 -2.22 31.82 3.76
CA LYS A 70 -0.86 31.46 4.21
C LYS A 70 -0.58 31.93 5.63
N ALA A 71 -1.10 33.08 6.02
CA ALA A 71 -0.97 33.59 7.39
C ALA A 71 -1.63 32.63 8.40
N VAL A 72 -2.85 32.16 8.12
CA VAL A 72 -3.58 31.23 8.98
C VAL A 72 -3.00 29.83 8.93
N ALA A 73 -2.53 29.37 7.77
CA ALA A 73 -1.85 28.08 7.65
C ALA A 73 -0.67 27.96 8.64
N ARG A 74 0.07 29.05 8.91
CA ARG A 74 1.20 29.03 9.85
C ARG A 74 0.78 28.67 11.28
N SER A 75 -0.41 29.06 11.73
CA SER A 75 -0.91 28.75 13.07
C SER A 75 -1.79 27.49 13.11
N GLU A 76 -2.55 27.21 12.05
CA GLU A 76 -3.58 26.18 12.05
C GLU A 76 -3.16 24.85 11.38
N MET A 77 -2.10 24.82 10.57
CA MET A 77 -1.72 23.59 9.83
C MET A 77 -1.52 22.37 10.74
N TYR A 78 -0.79 22.56 11.84
CA TYR A 78 -0.36 21.49 12.77
C TYR A 78 -1.02 21.56 14.14
N ARG A 79 -2.06 22.39 14.32
CA ARG A 79 -2.69 22.56 15.62
C ARG A 79 -3.33 21.24 16.05
N ARG A 80 -2.91 20.71 17.20
CA ARG A 80 -3.37 19.40 17.67
C ARG A 80 -4.89 19.37 17.89
N GLY A 81 -5.55 18.34 17.37
CA GLY A 81 -6.98 18.04 17.50
C GLY A 81 -7.90 18.89 16.62
N VAL A 82 -7.46 20.07 16.18
CA VAL A 82 -8.33 21.05 15.48
C VAL A 82 -7.67 21.69 14.26
N GLY A 83 -6.41 21.39 13.97
CA GLY A 83 -5.67 21.94 12.85
C GLY A 83 -6.06 21.30 11.51
N TRP A 84 -5.56 21.87 10.42
CA TRP A 84 -6.00 21.46 9.08
C TRP A 84 -5.67 20.01 8.76
N ILE A 85 -4.46 19.58 9.13
CA ILE A 85 -4.05 18.18 8.99
C ILE A 85 -4.92 17.25 9.83
N ASP A 86 -5.12 17.56 11.11
CA ASP A 86 -5.87 16.70 12.03
C ASP A 86 -7.35 16.59 11.59
N ARG A 87 -7.97 17.70 11.18
CA ARG A 87 -9.32 17.69 10.59
C ARG A 87 -9.36 16.89 9.29
N GLY A 88 -8.36 17.02 8.42
CA GLY A 88 -8.25 16.23 7.20
C GLY A 88 -8.10 14.73 7.47
N ILE A 89 -7.34 14.35 8.51
CA ILE A 89 -7.18 12.95 8.92
C ILE A 89 -8.49 12.41 9.53
N ALA A 90 -9.19 13.20 10.34
CA ALA A 90 -10.50 12.84 10.88
C ALA A 90 -11.57 12.73 9.78
N GLY A 91 -11.41 13.51 8.72
CA GLY A 91 -12.39 13.71 7.65
C GLY A 91 -13.13 15.03 7.86
N TYR A 92 -13.16 15.86 6.82
CA TYR A 92 -13.80 17.18 6.82
C TYR A 92 -14.61 17.34 5.53
N GLU A 93 -15.92 17.58 5.66
CA GLU A 93 -16.85 17.68 4.52
C GLU A 93 -16.75 16.49 3.53
N GLY A 94 -16.53 15.28 4.04
CA GLY A 94 -16.37 14.07 3.22
C GLY A 94 -14.98 13.92 2.57
N MET A 95 -14.11 14.92 2.65
CA MET A 95 -12.71 14.81 2.23
C MET A 95 -11.86 14.25 3.37
N LYS A 96 -10.99 13.30 3.06
CA LYS A 96 -10.10 12.70 4.04
C LYS A 96 -8.69 12.58 3.46
N ILE A 97 -7.69 12.75 4.30
CA ILE A 97 -6.29 12.53 3.95
C ILE A 97 -5.65 11.52 4.89
N ARG A 98 -4.51 10.98 4.46
CA ARG A 98 -3.57 10.25 5.31
C ARG A 98 -2.18 10.81 5.13
N GLN A 99 -1.34 10.61 6.15
CA GLN A 99 0.06 10.95 6.09
C GLN A 99 0.91 9.72 5.81
N ILE A 100 1.89 9.88 4.94
CA ILE A 100 2.96 8.89 4.75
C ILE A 100 4.30 9.59 4.94
N LYS A 101 5.27 8.86 5.50
CA LYS A 101 6.63 9.36 5.69
C LYS A 101 7.60 8.57 4.82
N VAL A 102 8.30 9.21 3.90
CA VAL A 102 9.33 8.60 3.04
C VAL A 102 10.66 9.27 3.36
N GLY A 103 11.62 8.52 3.89
CA GLY A 103 12.83 9.08 4.47
C GLY A 103 12.52 10.16 5.52
N ALA A 104 13.02 11.39 5.30
CA ALA A 104 12.78 12.53 6.18
C ALA A 104 11.51 13.34 5.85
N LYS A 105 10.86 13.08 4.70
CA LYS A 105 9.72 13.86 4.22
C LYS A 105 8.40 13.23 4.62
N SER A 106 7.42 14.07 4.96
CA SER A 106 6.04 13.65 5.22
C SER A 106 5.13 14.22 4.12
N TYR A 107 4.37 13.34 3.50
CA TYR A 107 3.45 13.66 2.41
C TYR A 107 2.01 13.48 2.85
N LEU A 108 1.14 14.34 2.31
CA LEU A 108 -0.30 14.33 2.51
C LEU A 108 -0.95 13.71 1.29
N LEU A 109 -1.67 12.62 1.48
CA LEU A 109 -2.36 11.90 0.42
C LEU A 109 -3.87 11.98 0.63
N PRO A 110 -4.66 12.23 -0.41
CA PRO A 110 -6.09 12.06 -0.31
C PRO A 110 -6.43 10.58 -0.12
N ILE A 111 -7.55 10.33 0.55
CA ILE A 111 -8.23 9.04 0.55
C ILE A 111 -9.32 9.11 -0.52
N LEU A 112 -9.14 8.34 -1.59
CA LEU A 112 -9.96 8.36 -2.80
C LEU A 112 -10.98 7.21 -2.85
N SER A 113 -10.74 6.14 -2.09
CA SER A 113 -11.70 5.06 -1.90
C SER A 113 -11.91 4.76 -0.42
N HIS A 114 -13.15 4.43 -0.06
CA HIS A 114 -13.51 4.03 1.31
C HIS A 114 -13.43 2.51 1.54
N SER A 115 -13.02 1.75 0.52
CA SER A 115 -12.96 0.29 0.55
C SER A 115 -11.51 -0.17 0.55
N ALA A 116 -10.99 -0.53 1.73
CA ALA A 116 -9.74 -1.26 1.84
C ALA A 116 -9.87 -2.63 1.17
N ALA A 117 -8.76 -3.15 0.65
CA ALA A 117 -8.69 -4.46 0.04
C ALA A 117 -7.36 -5.14 0.37
N ILE A 118 -7.29 -6.44 0.16
CA ILE A 118 -6.02 -7.17 0.12
C ILE A 118 -5.81 -7.67 -1.30
N GLY A 119 -4.63 -7.40 -1.85
CA GLY A 119 -4.16 -8.06 -3.06
C GLY A 119 -3.22 -9.20 -2.70
N VAL A 120 -3.40 -10.35 -3.37
CA VAL A 120 -2.53 -11.51 -3.25
C VAL A 120 -2.06 -11.89 -4.64
N ASP A 121 -0.74 -11.98 -4.80
CA ASP A 121 -0.13 -12.33 -6.07
C ASP A 121 1.17 -13.13 -5.84
N THR A 122 1.61 -13.81 -6.88
CA THR A 122 2.81 -14.61 -6.91
C THR A 122 3.73 -14.27 -8.05
N THR A 123 5.02 -14.46 -7.84
CA THR A 123 5.99 -14.41 -8.93
C THR A 123 7.11 -15.42 -8.69
N SER A 124 7.71 -15.91 -9.76
CA SER A 124 8.75 -16.94 -9.68
C SER A 124 10.16 -16.37 -9.82
N ILE A 125 11.10 -16.90 -9.03
CA ILE A 125 12.54 -16.72 -9.18
C ILE A 125 13.09 -18.02 -9.77
N GLY A 126 13.48 -17.96 -11.06
CA GLY A 126 13.84 -19.15 -11.81
C GLY A 126 12.68 -20.15 -11.88
N SER A 127 13.00 -21.45 -11.96
CA SER A 127 12.02 -22.52 -12.10
C SER A 127 11.58 -23.18 -10.79
N ARG A 128 12.17 -22.79 -9.65
CA ARG A 128 12.02 -23.54 -8.38
C ARG A 128 11.58 -22.72 -7.18
N THR A 129 11.63 -21.39 -7.24
CA THR A 129 11.27 -20.53 -6.11
C THR A 129 10.10 -19.66 -6.49
N THR A 130 9.12 -19.57 -5.60
CA THR A 130 7.97 -18.67 -5.67
C THR A 130 8.08 -17.64 -4.56
N VAL A 131 7.75 -16.39 -4.87
CA VAL A 131 7.52 -15.31 -3.92
C VAL A 131 6.02 -15.06 -3.91
N VAL A 132 5.39 -15.27 -2.76
CA VAL A 132 3.98 -14.93 -2.51
C VAL A 132 3.93 -13.63 -1.73
N CYS A 133 3.08 -12.70 -2.15
CA CYS A 133 2.88 -11.44 -1.46
C CYS A 133 1.41 -11.26 -1.07
N PHE A 134 1.18 -10.81 0.16
CA PHE A 134 -0.12 -10.38 0.66
C PHE A 134 -0.01 -8.89 0.99
N CYS A 135 -0.62 -8.05 0.16
CA CYS A 135 -0.59 -6.59 0.29
C CYS A 135 -1.89 -6.08 0.90
N CYS A 136 -1.84 -5.49 2.10
CA CYS A 136 -2.97 -4.80 2.70
C CYS A 136 -3.01 -3.37 2.13
N ILE A 137 -4.01 -3.10 1.28
CA ILE A 137 -4.12 -1.88 0.47
C ILE A 137 -5.28 -1.03 1.06
N PRO A 138 -4.97 0.04 1.82
CA PRO A 138 -6.00 0.83 2.48
C PRO A 138 -6.84 1.66 1.51
N ASP A 139 -6.28 1.97 0.33
CA ASP A 139 -6.93 2.77 -0.71
C ASP A 139 -6.44 2.32 -2.10
N PRO A 140 -7.11 1.33 -2.71
CA PRO A 140 -6.74 0.83 -4.03
C PRO A 140 -6.81 1.90 -5.12
N GLU A 141 -7.67 2.90 -4.99
CA GLU A 141 -7.77 3.99 -5.97
C GLU A 141 -6.52 4.86 -5.96
N ALA A 142 -6.09 5.31 -4.78
CA ALA A 142 -4.86 6.07 -4.65
C ALA A 142 -3.63 5.29 -5.15
N GLY A 143 -3.49 4.02 -4.75
CA GLY A 143 -2.40 3.17 -5.23
C GLY A 143 -2.40 3.02 -6.75
N TYR A 144 -3.57 2.84 -7.36
CA TYR A 144 -3.70 2.71 -8.82
C TYR A 144 -3.36 4.01 -9.55
N ILE A 145 -3.84 5.16 -9.06
CA ILE A 145 -3.49 6.48 -9.61
C ILE A 145 -1.99 6.76 -9.48
N TYR A 146 -1.35 6.33 -8.39
CA TYR A 146 0.09 6.47 -8.25
C TYR A 146 0.86 5.72 -9.36
N LEU A 147 0.47 4.48 -9.67
CA LEU A 147 1.04 3.73 -10.80
C LEU A 147 0.79 4.43 -12.14
N GLU A 148 -0.44 4.88 -12.38
CA GLU A 148 -0.85 5.47 -13.66
C GLU A 148 -0.25 6.87 -13.90
N ARG A 149 -0.29 7.73 -12.89
CA ARG A 149 -0.08 9.17 -13.05
C ARG A 149 1.24 9.65 -12.50
N HIS A 150 1.69 9.11 -11.36
CA HIS A 150 2.95 9.51 -10.74
C HIS A 150 4.13 8.74 -11.32
N LEU A 151 3.98 7.41 -11.47
CA LEU A 151 5.00 6.58 -12.11
C LEU A 151 4.84 6.50 -13.63
N ASN A 152 3.73 6.98 -14.19
CA ASN A 152 3.43 6.96 -15.62
C ASN A 152 3.70 5.58 -16.24
N LEU A 153 3.19 4.52 -15.59
CA LEU A 153 3.37 3.16 -16.08
C LEU A 153 2.43 2.89 -17.27
N PRO A 154 2.92 2.21 -18.31
CA PRO A 154 2.07 1.79 -19.42
C PRO A 154 1.18 0.62 -18.98
N LYS A 155 -0.04 0.59 -19.51
CA LYS A 155 -0.95 -0.55 -19.43
C LYS A 155 -0.79 -1.46 -20.64
N THR A 156 -1.08 -2.74 -20.48
CA THR A 156 -1.10 -3.67 -21.61
C THR A 156 -2.18 -3.28 -22.64
N HIS A 157 -1.87 -3.42 -23.93
CA HIS A 157 -2.78 -2.98 -25.00
C HIS A 157 -4.13 -3.71 -25.00
N ASN A 158 -4.15 -5.00 -24.66
CA ASN A 158 -5.34 -5.85 -24.80
C ASN A 158 -6.36 -5.63 -23.67
N GLN A 159 -5.90 -5.65 -22.42
CA GLN A 159 -6.77 -5.64 -21.24
C GLN A 159 -6.67 -4.36 -20.40
N LYS A 160 -5.83 -3.39 -20.83
CA LYS A 160 -5.59 -2.12 -20.11
C LYS A 160 -5.28 -2.34 -18.63
N GLU A 161 -4.34 -3.23 -18.34
CA GLU A 161 -3.89 -3.54 -16.97
C GLU A 161 -2.39 -3.30 -16.78
N PHE A 162 -1.97 -3.06 -15.54
CA PHE A 162 -0.56 -3.06 -15.18
C PHE A 162 -0.07 -4.51 -15.02
N LYS A 163 1.04 -4.84 -15.69
CA LYS A 163 1.73 -6.12 -15.54
C LYS A 163 3.24 -5.93 -15.51
N TRP A 164 3.86 -6.25 -14.38
CA TRP A 164 5.30 -6.16 -14.12
C TRP A 164 6.12 -6.89 -15.19
N SER A 165 5.67 -8.08 -15.58
CA SER A 165 6.30 -8.89 -16.62
C SER A 165 6.29 -8.24 -18.02
N ARG A 166 5.41 -7.26 -18.25
CA ARG A 166 5.25 -6.52 -19.51
C ARG A 166 5.89 -5.14 -19.49
N LEU A 167 6.36 -4.67 -18.34
CA LEU A 167 7.11 -3.42 -18.25
C LEU A 167 8.50 -3.58 -18.89
N ASN A 168 8.96 -2.55 -19.60
CA ASN A 168 10.35 -2.47 -20.04
C ASN A 168 11.28 -2.09 -18.88
N GLU A 169 12.59 -2.13 -19.11
CA GLU A 169 13.58 -1.89 -18.06
C GLU A 169 13.54 -0.45 -17.50
N ASP A 170 13.23 0.55 -18.32
CA ASP A 170 13.12 1.95 -17.84
C ASP A 170 11.97 2.11 -16.82
N HIS A 171 10.81 1.51 -17.09
CA HIS A 171 9.68 1.55 -16.17
C HIS A 171 9.95 0.74 -14.91
N LYS A 172 10.58 -0.45 -15.02
CA LYS A 172 10.98 -1.23 -13.85
C LYS A 172 11.98 -0.47 -12.99
N LYS A 173 12.99 0.16 -13.60
CA LYS A 173 13.97 1.00 -12.91
C LYS A 173 13.28 2.13 -12.15
N ARG A 174 12.34 2.84 -12.79
CA ARG A 174 11.55 3.91 -12.14
C ARG A 174 10.78 3.40 -10.92
N VAL A 175 10.14 2.22 -11.02
CA VAL A 175 9.45 1.58 -9.88
C VAL A 175 10.43 1.25 -8.75
N LEU A 176 11.60 0.70 -9.08
CA LEU A 176 12.61 0.33 -8.09
C LEU A 176 13.22 1.55 -7.39
N GLU A 177 13.44 2.64 -8.11
CA GLU A 177 13.91 3.93 -7.56
C GLU A 177 12.89 4.54 -6.60
N HIS A 178 11.59 4.36 -6.87
CA HIS A 178 10.50 4.88 -6.06
C HIS A 178 9.90 3.83 -5.13
N PHE A 179 10.60 2.72 -4.86
CA PHE A 179 10.04 1.55 -4.18
C PHE A 179 9.47 1.87 -2.79
N GLU A 180 10.22 2.60 -1.95
CA GLU A 180 9.73 2.98 -0.61
C GLU A 180 8.46 3.84 -0.70
N THR A 181 8.45 4.83 -1.61
CA THR A 181 7.28 5.68 -1.84
C THR A 181 6.10 4.85 -2.31
N LEU A 182 6.28 4.01 -3.33
CA LEU A 182 5.24 3.12 -3.85
C LEU A 182 4.66 2.24 -2.76
N LEU A 183 5.49 1.60 -1.94
CA LEU A 183 5.04 0.74 -0.85
C LEU A 183 4.18 1.52 0.16
N ARG A 184 4.61 2.72 0.56
CA ARG A 184 3.90 3.54 1.55
C ARG A 184 2.62 4.18 1.01
N VAL A 185 2.61 4.49 -0.29
CA VAL A 185 1.39 4.89 -0.98
C VAL A 185 0.43 3.70 -1.04
N CYS A 186 0.86 2.55 -1.50
CA CYS A 186 -0.07 1.45 -1.80
C CYS A 186 -0.49 0.63 -0.60
N CYS A 187 0.32 0.52 0.45
CA CYS A 187 0.09 -0.46 1.51
C CYS A 187 0.14 0.16 2.92
N ASN A 188 -0.54 -0.48 3.87
CA ASN A 188 -0.36 -0.27 5.31
C ASN A 188 0.16 -1.52 6.04
N GLY A 189 0.22 -2.65 5.34
CA GLY A 189 0.70 -3.92 5.83
C GLY A 189 1.04 -4.85 4.68
N LEU A 190 2.04 -5.69 4.87
CA LEU A 190 2.55 -6.59 3.84
C LEU A 190 3.19 -7.83 4.48
N LEU A 191 2.90 -9.00 3.91
CA LEU A 191 3.55 -10.27 4.24
C LEU A 191 4.10 -10.90 2.96
N ILE A 192 5.37 -11.24 2.95
CA ILE A 192 6.03 -11.95 1.84
C ILE A 192 6.50 -13.31 2.31
N ILE A 193 6.32 -14.32 1.47
CA ILE A 193 6.88 -15.66 1.66
C ILE A 193 7.63 -16.05 0.40
N LYS A 194 8.95 -16.15 0.48
CA LYS A 194 9.82 -16.73 -0.55
C LYS A 194 10.02 -18.21 -0.23
N THR A 195 9.59 -19.11 -1.11
CA THR A 195 9.67 -20.55 -0.86
C THR A 195 9.79 -21.35 -2.15
N ASP A 196 10.37 -22.54 -2.07
CA ASP A 196 10.34 -23.55 -3.13
C ASP A 196 9.26 -24.63 -2.89
N THR A 197 8.48 -24.54 -1.81
CA THR A 197 7.53 -25.60 -1.40
C THR A 197 6.24 -25.64 -2.23
N LEU A 198 5.89 -24.55 -2.92
CA LEU A 198 4.68 -24.44 -3.73
C LEU A 198 4.85 -25.09 -5.11
N ILE A 199 6.09 -25.22 -5.60
CA ILE A 199 6.40 -25.87 -6.87
C ILE A 199 6.64 -27.35 -6.62
N SER A 200 5.69 -28.18 -7.07
CA SER A 200 5.62 -29.63 -6.79
C SER A 200 5.53 -29.92 -5.29
N PRO A 201 4.38 -29.63 -4.65
CA PRO A 201 4.25 -29.69 -3.20
C PRO A 201 4.42 -31.13 -2.70
N PRO A 202 5.15 -31.35 -1.60
CA PRO A 202 5.39 -32.69 -1.02
C PRO A 202 4.20 -33.24 -0.21
N ASP A 203 3.15 -32.42 -0.02
CA ASP A 203 1.89 -32.76 0.65
C ASP A 203 0.74 -32.02 -0.07
N LYS A 204 -0.50 -32.18 0.39
CA LYS A 204 -1.66 -31.39 -0.05
C LYS A 204 -1.31 -29.91 0.00
N LEU A 205 -1.56 -29.21 -1.11
CA LEU A 205 -1.17 -27.81 -1.26
C LEU A 205 -1.85 -26.92 -0.21
N GLU A 206 -3.06 -27.27 0.23
CA GLU A 206 -3.73 -26.62 1.36
C GLU A 206 -2.89 -26.68 2.66
N ASN A 207 -2.31 -27.84 2.99
CA ASN A 207 -1.48 -28.03 4.18
C ASN A 207 -0.16 -27.27 4.03
N VAL A 208 0.46 -27.35 2.86
CA VAL A 208 1.70 -26.60 2.55
C VAL A 208 1.45 -25.11 2.72
N PHE A 209 0.40 -24.57 2.12
CA PHE A 209 0.05 -23.15 2.19
C PHE A 209 -0.24 -22.69 3.63
N ALA A 210 -1.03 -23.46 4.39
CA ALA A 210 -1.28 -23.17 5.79
C ALA A 210 0.00 -23.22 6.64
N ASN A 211 0.89 -24.19 6.40
CA ASN A 211 2.16 -24.31 7.11
C ASN A 211 3.13 -23.16 6.78
N LEU A 212 3.12 -22.65 5.55
CA LEU A 212 3.87 -21.46 5.17
C LEU A 212 3.40 -20.23 5.96
N ILE A 213 2.08 -20.02 6.06
CA ILE A 213 1.54 -18.90 6.83
C ILE A 213 1.79 -19.10 8.33
N GLU A 214 1.56 -20.30 8.88
CA GLU A 214 1.83 -20.61 10.29
C GLU A 214 3.32 -20.38 10.63
N GLY A 215 4.24 -20.72 9.72
CA GLY A 215 5.67 -20.58 9.94
C GLY A 215 6.14 -19.13 10.10
N CYS A 216 5.36 -18.17 9.60
CA CYS A 216 5.57 -16.74 9.85
C CYS A 216 5.25 -16.33 11.29
N PHE A 217 4.35 -17.04 11.98
CA PHE A 217 3.78 -16.61 13.26
C PHE A 217 3.92 -17.61 14.41
N SER A 218 4.56 -18.76 14.21
CA SER A 218 4.88 -19.73 15.25
C SER A 218 6.34 -19.69 15.67
N GLY A 219 6.64 -20.31 16.80
CA GLY A 219 8.00 -20.48 17.29
C GLY A 219 8.61 -19.21 17.87
N TYR A 220 9.88 -19.32 18.25
CA TYR A 220 10.69 -18.21 18.75
C TYR A 220 10.16 -17.58 20.04
N GLU A 221 9.38 -18.33 20.83
CA GLU A 221 8.80 -17.89 22.10
C GLU A 221 9.88 -17.50 23.12
N ASN A 222 11.07 -18.10 23.00
CA ASN A 222 12.23 -17.83 23.86
C ASN A 222 13.12 -16.68 23.35
N MET A 223 12.83 -16.06 22.20
CA MET A 223 13.56 -14.90 21.69
C MET A 223 12.82 -13.61 22.07
N PRO A 224 13.40 -12.72 22.91
CA PRO A 224 12.69 -11.55 23.45
C PRO A 224 12.03 -10.67 22.38
N ASN A 225 12.74 -10.37 21.30
CA ASN A 225 12.23 -9.51 20.22
C ASN A 225 11.12 -10.17 19.40
N GLN A 226 11.05 -11.51 19.34
CA GLN A 226 10.06 -12.24 18.54
C GLN A 226 8.81 -12.61 19.35
N ARG A 227 8.97 -12.83 20.66
CA ARG A 227 7.90 -13.21 21.60
C ARG A 227 6.73 -12.22 21.56
N THR A 228 7.02 -10.92 21.44
CA THR A 228 6.00 -9.87 21.36
C THR A 228 5.64 -9.50 19.93
N LEU A 229 6.63 -9.47 19.03
CA LEU A 229 6.44 -9.06 17.64
C LEU A 229 5.47 -9.98 16.89
N ARG A 230 5.64 -11.31 16.95
CA ARG A 230 4.84 -12.24 16.14
C ARG A 230 3.36 -12.25 16.51
N PRO A 231 2.97 -12.34 17.81
CA PRO A 231 1.55 -12.28 18.16
C PRO A 231 0.93 -10.94 17.75
N SER A 232 1.67 -9.83 17.94
CA SER A 232 1.22 -8.49 17.56
C SER A 232 1.06 -8.35 16.05
N LEU A 233 2.04 -8.85 15.28
CA LEU A 233 2.04 -8.84 13.82
C LEU A 233 0.89 -9.68 13.27
N ARG A 234 0.71 -10.90 13.79
CA ARG A 234 -0.40 -11.79 13.42
C ARG A 234 -1.75 -11.13 13.72
N LYS A 235 -1.90 -10.52 14.90
CA LYS A 235 -3.12 -9.80 15.29
C LYS A 235 -3.40 -8.63 14.35
N LYS A 236 -2.39 -7.83 14.01
CA LYS A 236 -2.53 -6.70 13.09
C LYS A 236 -2.90 -7.17 11.68
N LEU A 237 -2.21 -8.15 11.11
CA LEU A 237 -2.56 -8.71 9.80
C LEU A 237 -3.95 -9.33 9.79
N PHE A 238 -4.34 -10.03 10.86
CA PHE A 238 -5.70 -10.55 11.01
C PHE A 238 -6.74 -9.41 10.99
N SER A 239 -6.50 -8.33 11.74
CA SER A 239 -7.40 -7.17 11.75
C SER A 239 -7.51 -6.46 10.40
N LEU A 240 -6.47 -6.52 9.57
CA LEU A 240 -6.48 -5.97 8.22
C LEU A 240 -7.19 -6.89 7.21
N ALA A 241 -7.16 -8.21 7.43
CA ALA A 241 -7.66 -9.22 6.50
C ALA A 241 -9.07 -9.72 6.78
N ASN A 242 -9.48 -9.76 8.05
CA ASN A 242 -10.79 -10.26 8.43
C ASN A 242 -11.90 -9.32 7.95
N ALA A 243 -12.92 -9.87 7.27
CA ALA A 243 -14.01 -9.09 6.67
C ALA A 243 -13.57 -8.02 5.65
N THR A 244 -12.35 -8.13 5.12
CA THR A 244 -11.83 -7.27 4.04
C THR A 244 -11.84 -8.05 2.73
N PRO A 245 -12.32 -7.48 1.61
CA PRO A 245 -12.24 -8.12 0.29
C PRO A 245 -10.79 -8.47 -0.08
N ILE A 246 -10.53 -9.75 -0.35
CA ILE A 246 -9.23 -10.26 -0.79
C ILE A 246 -9.33 -10.66 -2.27
N HIS A 247 -8.56 -9.97 -3.09
CA HIS A 247 -8.42 -10.20 -4.51
C HIS A 247 -7.15 -11.02 -4.72
N CYS A 248 -7.28 -12.25 -5.23
CA CYS A 248 -6.19 -13.20 -5.26
C CYS A 248 -6.00 -13.73 -6.68
N ASP A 249 -4.84 -13.44 -7.26
CA ASP A 249 -4.34 -14.06 -8.49
C ASP A 249 -3.22 -15.03 -8.09
N CYS A 250 -3.55 -16.31 -7.92
CA CYS A 250 -2.58 -17.30 -7.46
C CYS A 250 -2.25 -18.32 -8.54
N ASP A 251 -0.96 -18.39 -8.91
CA ASP A 251 -0.45 -19.29 -9.96
C ASP A 251 -0.07 -20.70 -9.46
N PHE A 252 -0.62 -21.14 -8.33
CA PHE A 252 -0.29 -22.45 -7.72
C PHE A 252 -1.48 -23.43 -7.74
N PRO A 253 -1.85 -24.00 -8.90
CA PRO A 253 -2.89 -25.04 -8.95
C PRO A 253 -2.44 -26.30 -8.16
N PRO A 254 -3.38 -27.05 -7.55
CA PRO A 254 -4.84 -26.93 -7.65
C PRO A 254 -5.50 -26.00 -6.59
N LEU A 255 -4.72 -25.21 -5.85
CA LEU A 255 -5.28 -24.38 -4.79
C LEU A 255 -5.97 -23.14 -5.39
N THR A 256 -7.30 -23.17 -5.44
CA THR A 256 -8.11 -22.06 -5.96
C THR A 256 -7.97 -20.79 -5.11
N PRO A 257 -8.13 -19.58 -5.70
CA PRO A 257 -8.12 -18.31 -4.98
C PRO A 257 -9.00 -18.28 -3.73
N THR A 258 -10.26 -18.74 -3.83
CA THR A 258 -11.21 -18.83 -2.71
C THR A 258 -10.67 -19.63 -1.53
N LYS A 259 -10.02 -20.78 -1.81
CA LYS A 259 -9.41 -21.61 -0.77
C LYS A 259 -8.17 -20.95 -0.18
N ALA A 260 -7.32 -20.33 -1.00
CA ALA A 260 -6.14 -19.61 -0.53
C ALA A 260 -6.53 -18.48 0.43
N VAL A 261 -7.53 -17.66 0.05
CA VAL A 261 -8.12 -16.61 0.90
C VAL A 261 -8.63 -17.16 2.22
N ARG A 262 -9.43 -18.24 2.17
CA ARG A 262 -9.96 -18.86 3.39
C ARG A 262 -8.84 -19.38 4.30
N LEU A 263 -7.84 -20.05 3.75
CA LEU A 263 -6.70 -20.56 4.51
C LEU A 263 -5.87 -19.43 5.11
N PHE A 264 -5.64 -18.34 4.40
CA PHE A 264 -4.93 -17.17 4.89
C PHE A 264 -5.61 -16.57 6.13
N VAL A 265 -6.90 -16.21 6.00
CA VAL A 265 -7.65 -15.58 7.09
C VAL A 265 -7.83 -16.55 8.26
N LYS A 266 -8.20 -17.81 8.00
CA LYS A 266 -8.35 -18.83 9.04
C LYS A 266 -7.04 -19.04 9.80
N THR A 267 -5.92 -19.10 9.08
CA THR A 267 -4.61 -19.27 9.72
C THR A 267 -4.35 -18.06 10.61
N LEU A 268 -4.50 -16.83 10.13
CA LEU A 268 -4.31 -15.63 10.93
C LEU A 268 -5.21 -15.56 12.19
N ALA A 269 -6.42 -16.12 12.14
CA ALA A 269 -7.40 -16.13 13.24
C ALA A 269 -7.00 -17.01 14.44
N LYS A 270 -6.05 -17.94 14.29
CA LYS A 270 -5.67 -18.86 15.37
C LYS A 270 -4.98 -18.12 16.53
N ARG A 271 -5.38 -18.47 17.76
CA ARG A 271 -4.85 -17.98 19.04
C ARG A 271 -4.76 -19.13 20.02
N ASN A 272 -3.58 -19.41 20.58
CA ASN A 272 -3.40 -20.31 21.74
C ASN A 272 -4.26 -21.61 21.72
N GLY A 273 -4.44 -22.23 20.54
CA GLY A 273 -5.22 -23.47 20.38
C GLY A 273 -6.68 -23.31 19.94
N TYR A 274 -7.25 -22.11 19.96
CA TYR A 274 -8.58 -21.81 19.40
C TYR A 274 -8.48 -20.88 18.18
N PHE A 275 -9.60 -20.63 17.51
CA PHE A 275 -9.71 -19.67 16.41
C PHE A 275 -10.67 -18.56 16.84
N GLU A 276 -10.23 -17.30 16.71
CA GLU A 276 -11.15 -16.14 16.76
C GLU A 276 -12.15 -16.23 15.60
N ASP A 277 -13.34 -15.65 15.76
CA ASP A 277 -14.34 -15.61 14.69
C ASP A 277 -13.77 -14.87 13.46
N PHE A 278 -13.95 -15.47 12.28
CA PHE A 278 -13.38 -14.98 11.04
C PHE A 278 -14.34 -15.06 9.87
N THR A 279 -14.34 -14.03 9.03
CA THR A 279 -15.15 -13.87 7.83
C THR A 279 -14.22 -13.66 6.64
N PRO A 280 -13.81 -14.73 5.93
CA PRO A 280 -12.96 -14.62 4.75
C PRO A 280 -13.81 -14.14 3.57
N LEU A 281 -13.44 -13.00 2.96
CA LEU A 281 -14.12 -12.45 1.79
C LEU A 281 -13.22 -12.56 0.56
N HIS A 282 -13.56 -13.44 -0.38
CA HIS A 282 -12.88 -13.51 -1.67
C HIS A 282 -13.59 -12.64 -2.70
N ALA A 283 -12.88 -11.69 -3.29
CA ALA A 283 -13.34 -10.89 -4.41
C ALA A 283 -13.04 -11.61 -5.72
N SER A 284 -14.08 -12.17 -6.36
CA SER A 284 -13.96 -12.95 -7.59
C SER A 284 -13.85 -12.05 -8.83
N LEU A 285 -12.77 -11.26 -8.91
CA LEU A 285 -12.44 -10.41 -10.05
C LEU A 285 -11.19 -10.91 -10.76
N GLN A 286 -11.14 -10.77 -12.08
CA GLN A 286 -9.94 -11.04 -12.86
C GLN A 286 -8.91 -9.91 -12.67
N SER A 287 -7.62 -10.19 -12.97
CA SER A 287 -6.53 -9.20 -12.86
C SER A 287 -6.87 -7.85 -13.48
N HIS A 288 -7.36 -7.84 -14.73
CA HIS A 288 -7.65 -6.61 -15.46
C HIS A 288 -8.82 -5.78 -14.89
N GLU A 289 -9.68 -6.40 -14.07
CA GLU A 289 -10.81 -5.76 -13.39
C GLU A 289 -10.44 -5.31 -11.96
N SER A 290 -9.30 -5.77 -11.45
CA SER A 290 -8.91 -5.68 -10.05
C SER A 290 -7.70 -4.79 -9.84
N LYS A 291 -7.94 -3.55 -9.38
CA LYS A 291 -6.87 -2.63 -8.96
C LYS A 291 -5.97 -3.25 -7.88
N PRO A 292 -6.48 -3.94 -6.84
CA PRO A 292 -5.63 -4.59 -5.84
C PRO A 292 -4.69 -5.65 -6.42
N ILE A 293 -5.12 -6.45 -7.39
CA ILE A 293 -4.25 -7.44 -8.06
C ILE A 293 -3.15 -6.71 -8.82
N GLN A 294 -3.51 -5.75 -9.67
CA GLN A 294 -2.52 -4.99 -10.47
C GLN A 294 -1.49 -4.24 -9.63
N ILE A 295 -1.90 -3.66 -8.48
CA ILE A 295 -0.97 -3.05 -7.52
C ILE A 295 -0.03 -4.09 -6.93
N THR A 296 -0.57 -5.27 -6.58
CA THR A 296 0.19 -6.35 -5.96
C THR A 296 1.17 -6.98 -6.95
N ASP A 297 0.80 -7.16 -8.21
CA ASP A 297 1.67 -7.65 -9.30
C ASP A 297 2.93 -6.77 -9.43
N VAL A 298 2.76 -5.44 -9.49
CA VAL A 298 3.90 -4.51 -9.57
C VAL A 298 4.77 -4.58 -8.31
N LEU A 299 4.16 -4.60 -7.12
CA LEU A 299 4.89 -4.69 -5.86
C LEU A 299 5.66 -6.00 -5.72
N VAL A 300 5.02 -7.15 -5.95
CA VAL A 300 5.66 -8.46 -5.83
C VAL A 300 6.75 -8.65 -6.88
N GLY A 301 6.53 -8.12 -8.08
CA GLY A 301 7.54 -8.06 -9.14
C GLY A 301 8.78 -7.26 -8.74
N ALA A 302 8.58 -6.07 -8.17
CA ALA A 302 9.66 -5.23 -7.65
C ALA A 302 10.40 -5.91 -6.50
N ILE A 303 9.69 -6.45 -5.51
CA ILE A 303 10.25 -7.21 -4.37
C ILE A 303 11.09 -8.38 -4.88
N ARG A 304 10.57 -9.16 -5.82
CA ARG A 304 11.29 -10.28 -6.42
C ARG A 304 12.59 -9.82 -7.09
N THR A 305 12.54 -8.76 -7.89
CA THR A 305 13.74 -8.21 -8.53
C THR A 305 14.78 -7.79 -7.49
N LYS A 306 14.37 -7.07 -6.42
CA LYS A 306 15.29 -6.68 -5.35
C LYS A 306 15.89 -7.88 -4.62
N ILE A 307 15.08 -8.91 -4.33
CA ILE A 307 15.57 -10.19 -3.76
C ILE A 307 16.59 -10.87 -4.69
N GLN A 308 16.37 -10.87 -6.01
CA GLN A 308 17.29 -11.50 -6.97
C GLN A 308 18.61 -10.75 -7.08
N LEU A 309 18.57 -9.41 -7.01
CA LEU A 309 19.75 -8.55 -7.08
C LEU A 309 20.46 -8.39 -5.72
N ASN A 310 19.89 -8.96 -4.65
CA ASN A 310 20.35 -8.76 -3.27
C ASN A 310 20.37 -7.27 -2.86
N ASP A 311 19.41 -6.50 -3.39
CA ASP A 311 19.18 -5.11 -3.00
C ASP A 311 18.52 -5.03 -1.62
N PRO A 312 18.72 -3.94 -0.86
CA PRO A 312 17.95 -3.65 0.34
C PRO A 312 16.44 -3.62 0.05
N LEU A 313 15.64 -4.24 0.92
CA LEU A 313 14.18 -4.25 0.83
C LEU A 313 13.52 -3.15 1.67
N ASP A 314 14.29 -2.21 2.21
CA ASP A 314 13.79 -1.16 3.11
C ASP A 314 12.52 -0.50 2.56
N PRO A 315 11.49 -0.32 3.39
CA PRO A 315 11.41 -0.58 4.83
C PRO A 315 10.99 -2.01 5.24
N ILE A 316 11.02 -2.98 4.33
CA ILE A 316 10.58 -4.36 4.60
C ILE A 316 11.63 -5.09 5.44
N GLU A 317 11.19 -5.68 6.55
CA GLU A 317 12.04 -6.36 7.52
C GLU A 317 11.98 -7.89 7.32
N PRO A 318 13.10 -8.61 7.53
CA PRO A 318 13.09 -10.07 7.59
C PRO A 318 12.23 -10.58 8.75
N LEU A 319 11.43 -11.61 8.50
CA LEU A 319 10.67 -12.36 9.50
C LEU A 319 11.25 -13.78 9.60
N PRO A 320 11.94 -14.16 10.69
CA PRO A 320 12.48 -15.51 10.83
C PRO A 320 11.40 -16.59 10.61
N PHE A 321 11.64 -17.56 9.74
CA PHE A 321 10.64 -18.58 9.47
C PHE A 321 10.79 -19.78 10.42
N ASP A 322 9.70 -20.23 11.04
CA ASP A 322 9.71 -21.46 11.86
C ASP A 322 9.85 -22.70 10.98
N LYS A 323 11.10 -23.11 10.76
CA LYS A 323 11.46 -24.26 9.91
C LYS A 323 10.79 -25.56 10.33
N ARG A 324 10.31 -25.70 11.58
CA ARG A 324 9.58 -26.89 12.03
C ARG A 324 8.31 -27.13 11.21
N LYS A 325 7.68 -26.07 10.67
CA LYS A 325 6.48 -26.14 9.83
C LYS A 325 6.69 -26.79 8.47
N ILE A 326 7.93 -26.81 7.99
CA ILE A 326 8.29 -27.43 6.71
C ILE A 326 9.38 -28.51 6.87
N LYS A 327 9.68 -28.94 8.10
CA LYS A 327 10.80 -29.86 8.39
C LYS A 327 10.68 -31.20 7.65
N HIS A 328 9.46 -31.68 7.46
CA HIS A 328 9.20 -32.94 6.75
C HIS A 328 9.34 -32.80 5.22
N TYR A 329 9.44 -31.58 4.70
CA TYR A 329 9.60 -31.28 3.29
C TYR A 329 11.11 -31.26 2.96
N LYS A 330 11.67 -32.46 2.68
CA LYS A 330 13.11 -32.63 2.42
C LYS A 330 13.60 -31.64 1.36
N ASN A 331 14.73 -30.97 1.64
CA ASN A 331 15.40 -30.01 0.75
C ASN A 331 14.55 -28.81 0.33
N ARG A 332 13.51 -28.46 1.10
CA ARG A 332 12.70 -27.27 0.85
C ARG A 332 13.07 -26.12 1.79
N THR A 333 12.80 -24.91 1.32
CA THR A 333 13.15 -23.66 2.00
C THR A 333 11.96 -22.70 2.04
N ALA A 334 11.91 -21.90 3.11
CA ALA A 334 11.00 -20.76 3.22
C ALA A 334 11.69 -19.64 4.00
N ASN A 335 11.59 -18.43 3.47
CA ASN A 335 11.99 -17.19 4.11
C ASN A 335 10.79 -16.25 4.09
N ALA A 336 10.55 -15.55 5.19
CA ALA A 336 9.46 -14.60 5.28
C ALA A 336 10.00 -13.18 5.50
N TYR A 337 9.21 -12.21 5.03
CA TYR A 337 9.47 -10.79 5.23
C TYR A 337 8.14 -10.10 5.53
N PHE A 338 8.20 -8.97 6.21
CA PHE A 338 6.99 -8.22 6.55
C PHE A 338 7.26 -6.73 6.55
N TRP A 339 6.18 -5.97 6.39
CA TRP A 339 6.18 -4.54 6.67
C TRP A 339 4.81 -4.13 7.18
N ILE A 340 4.77 -3.25 8.18
CA ILE A 340 3.52 -2.67 8.69
C ILE A 340 3.78 -1.20 9.02
N ILE A 341 2.80 -0.34 8.73
CA ILE A 341 2.85 1.05 9.15
C ILE A 341 2.84 1.11 10.69
N ARG A 342 3.89 1.69 11.26
CA ARG A 342 3.93 1.97 12.71
C ARG A 342 3.09 3.21 12.93
N GLU A 343 1.98 3.06 13.65
CA GLU A 343 1.09 4.17 14.05
C GLU A 343 1.79 5.11 15.05
#